data_AF-A0A535M6J9-F1
#
_entry.id   AF-A0A535M6J9-F1
#
_cell.length_a   1.000
_cell.length_b   1.000
_cell.length_c   1.000
_cell.angle_alpha   90.00
_cell.angle_beta   90.00
_cell.angle_gamma   90.00
#
_symmetry.space_group_name_H-M   'P 1'
#
loop_
_entity.id
_entity.type
_entity.pdbx_description
1 polymer ?
#
loop_
_entity_poly.entity_id
_entity_poly.type
_entity_poly.pdbx_seq_one_letter_code
_entity_poly.pdbx_strand_id
1 'polypeptide(L)'
;MSRRPSARRAAMLIVALGAGILLAPKTSASTTAIAATAIAPPHVMVIMEEDKSPSDILGNAFAPYINDSLARNYASATNWFAVHHNSPLDYAALIAGFVPNWTTTVFNTYPDQTVVGELAAKGIGSRAYIEDMPSACDIADHGITGQYFPDHNPFVHFTSITGNASQCDQEVVPLASSFASDLSNGTAPPFMFVVPNACDDMHTPGPNDPSCGSSYNAVSQGDTWLSTHLPAVLASSWYQSGGTVIITFDEGSNSASWDGGSGGQIPTLVISSRARGAYTAGGDQFGILRAIEEDYGVPLLGSSADPAHGDLTGAGVMPSPGTRFVDRVYADLLNRAPDGGGLAYWSAQIDSGQPRYPISLSLTASVEYTGHAVQALYQRYLHRAADGTTSSGGEGFWVNYIRSGATYEQLAESLIASDEYFFNRAGGDDTTYVNTLYQDILGRAPDPAGLAYWVGQLEAGGPRAQVSAAILVSTEGYQDLVNSVFGKFLRRSPDAAGLAFWTVLLVSGVRDEQFIASIIGSAEYLQYGVGHFD
;
A
#
# COMPACT_ATOMS: atom_id res chain seq x y z
N MET A 1 -60.50 59.88 48.85
CA MET A 1 -59.06 59.51 48.81
C MET A 1 -59.02 58.01 48.52
N SER A 2 -58.75 57.59 47.27
CA SER A 2 -57.44 57.06 46.80
C SER A 2 -57.02 55.83 47.63
N ARG A 3 -56.93 54.57 47.15
CA ARG A 3 -56.46 54.01 45.87
C ARG A 3 -56.89 52.53 45.72
N ARG A 4 -56.85 52.06 44.46
CA ARG A 4 -57.16 50.73 43.91
C ARG A 4 -56.21 49.59 44.37
N PRO A 5 -56.59 48.30 44.19
CA PRO A 5 -55.93 47.13 44.79
C PRO A 5 -54.81 46.54 43.90
N SER A 6 -53.83 45.87 44.51
CA SER A 6 -52.88 44.99 43.83
C SER A 6 -53.37 43.54 43.83
N ALA A 7 -53.35 42.94 42.65
CA ALA A 7 -53.89 41.62 42.34
C ALA A 7 -53.00 40.48 42.87
N ARG A 8 -53.65 39.46 43.43
CA ARG A 8 -53.07 38.16 43.78
C ARG A 8 -52.73 37.40 42.49
N ARG A 9 -51.47 36.96 42.35
CA ARG A 9 -51.05 36.03 41.29
C ARG A 9 -51.63 34.64 41.57
N ALA A 10 -52.44 34.14 40.64
CA ALA A 10 -52.85 32.75 40.59
C ALA A 10 -51.70 31.93 39.97
N ALA A 11 -51.25 30.91 40.69
CA ALA A 11 -50.31 29.91 40.18
C ALA A 11 -51.07 28.94 39.26
N MET A 12 -50.58 28.78 38.03
CA MET A 12 -51.12 27.85 37.05
C MET A 12 -50.41 26.49 37.24
N LEU A 13 -51.23 25.46 37.48
CA LEU A 13 -50.86 24.04 37.53
C LEU A 13 -50.26 23.61 36.18
N ILE A 14 -49.04 23.06 36.19
CA ILE A 14 -48.53 22.23 35.10
C ILE A 14 -48.76 20.77 35.53
N VAL A 15 -49.56 20.05 34.75
CA VAL A 15 -49.79 18.61 34.89
C VAL A 15 -48.53 17.88 34.42
N ALA A 16 -47.83 17.22 35.34
CA ALA A 16 -46.75 16.31 35.04
C ALA A 16 -47.35 14.94 34.62
N LEU A 17 -47.24 14.59 33.34
CA LEU A 17 -47.36 13.20 32.91
C LEU A 17 -46.01 12.52 33.17
N GLY A 18 -45.98 11.60 34.15
CA GLY A 18 -44.83 10.77 34.43
C GLY A 18 -44.64 9.72 33.34
N ALA A 19 -43.57 9.87 32.55
CA ALA A 19 -42.99 8.76 31.78
C ALA A 19 -41.98 8.05 32.68
N GLY A 20 -42.30 6.82 33.08
CA GLY A 20 -41.38 5.95 33.80
C GLY A 20 -40.16 5.66 32.93
N ILE A 21 -39.00 6.10 33.40
CA ILE A 21 -37.71 5.73 32.83
C ILE A 21 -37.48 4.25 33.17
N LEU A 22 -37.82 3.36 32.24
CA LEU A 22 -37.23 2.03 32.19
C LEU A 22 -35.77 2.20 31.79
N LEU A 23 -34.86 2.03 32.75
CA LEU A 23 -33.44 1.85 32.44
C LEU A 23 -33.29 0.55 31.63
N ALA A 24 -33.13 0.69 30.32
CA ALA A 24 -32.63 -0.40 29.49
C ALA A 24 -31.20 -0.74 29.97
N PRO A 25 -30.81 -2.03 30.04
CA PRO A 25 -29.44 -2.39 30.35
C PRO A 25 -28.53 -1.81 29.26
N LYS A 26 -27.41 -1.19 29.65
CA LYS A 26 -26.31 -0.92 28.74
C LYS A 26 -25.80 -2.25 28.20
N THR A 27 -26.32 -2.69 27.06
CA THR A 27 -25.69 -3.75 26.29
C THR A 27 -24.45 -3.15 25.68
N SER A 28 -23.30 -3.44 26.27
CA SER A 28 -22.01 -3.28 25.62
C SER A 28 -22.09 -4.06 24.30
N ALA A 29 -22.17 -3.34 23.19
CA ALA A 29 -22.06 -3.96 21.88
C ALA A 29 -20.67 -4.59 21.81
N SER A 30 -20.59 -5.91 21.93
CA SER A 30 -19.41 -6.65 21.53
C SER A 30 -19.23 -6.40 20.05
N THR A 31 -18.29 -5.53 19.71
CA THR A 31 -17.66 -5.46 18.40
C THR A 31 -16.98 -6.81 18.18
N THR A 32 -17.70 -7.78 17.62
CA THR A 32 -17.05 -8.88 16.92
C THR A 32 -16.33 -8.25 15.75
N ALA A 33 -15.05 -7.92 15.95
CA ALA A 33 -14.13 -7.61 14.89
C ALA A 33 -14.23 -8.76 13.89
N ILE A 34 -14.67 -8.46 12.67
CA ILE A 34 -14.46 -9.36 11.55
C ILE A 34 -12.95 -9.55 11.52
N ALA A 35 -12.48 -10.77 11.84
CA ALA A 35 -11.07 -11.09 11.78
C ALA A 35 -10.59 -10.69 10.39
N ALA A 36 -9.70 -9.69 10.32
CA ALA A 36 -9.10 -9.28 9.08
C ALA A 36 -8.41 -10.52 8.49
N THR A 37 -8.84 -10.95 7.31
CA THR A 37 -8.08 -11.94 6.55
C THR A 37 -6.68 -11.35 6.39
N ALA A 38 -5.68 -11.97 7.02
CA ALA A 38 -4.30 -11.51 6.89
C ALA A 38 -3.97 -11.47 5.40
N ILE A 39 -3.51 -10.32 4.93
CA ILE A 39 -2.98 -10.19 3.57
C ILE A 39 -1.77 -11.12 3.51
N ALA A 40 -1.75 -12.04 2.54
CA ALA A 40 -0.61 -12.91 2.33
C ALA A 40 0.65 -12.04 2.12
N PRO A 41 1.80 -12.42 2.68
CA PRO A 41 3.04 -11.68 2.46
C PRO A 41 3.37 -11.62 0.96
N PRO A 42 4.07 -10.57 0.51
CA PRO A 42 4.55 -10.51 -0.86
C PRO A 42 5.56 -11.62 -1.13
N HIS A 43 5.85 -11.80 -2.41
CA HIS A 43 6.75 -12.83 -2.91
C HIS A 43 7.93 -12.15 -3.59
N VAL A 44 9.13 -12.23 -2.99
CA VAL A 44 10.36 -11.64 -3.55
C VAL A 44 11.47 -12.68 -3.59
N MET A 45 12.09 -12.81 -4.76
CA MET A 45 13.28 -13.63 -4.97
C MET A 45 14.42 -12.72 -5.40
N VAL A 46 15.57 -12.82 -4.73
CA VAL A 46 16.82 -12.21 -5.19
C VAL A 46 17.71 -13.30 -5.77
N ILE A 47 18.22 -13.08 -6.98
CA ILE A 47 19.34 -13.83 -7.54
C ILE A 47 20.54 -12.89 -7.52
N MET A 48 21.59 -13.29 -6.82
CA MET A 48 22.85 -12.57 -6.81
C MET A 48 23.82 -13.29 -7.75
N GLU A 49 24.12 -12.64 -8.86
CA GLU A 49 25.21 -13.00 -9.77
C GLU A 49 26.47 -12.22 -9.36
N GLU A 50 27.59 -12.48 -10.02
CA GLU A 50 28.90 -12.00 -9.59
C GLU A 50 29.62 -11.16 -10.66
N ASP A 51 30.20 -10.06 -10.21
CA ASP A 51 31.41 -9.46 -10.78
C ASP A 51 31.24 -8.88 -12.20
N LYS A 52 30.18 -8.12 -12.44
CA LYS A 52 29.86 -7.54 -13.76
C LYS A 52 29.43 -6.09 -13.72
N SER A 53 30.00 -5.30 -14.64
CA SER A 53 29.47 -4.00 -15.01
C SER A 53 28.33 -4.14 -16.04
N PRO A 54 27.44 -3.14 -16.18
CA PRO A 54 26.43 -3.11 -17.24
C PRO A 54 26.96 -3.40 -18.65
N SER A 55 28.17 -2.94 -18.98
CA SER A 55 28.81 -3.19 -20.28
C SER A 55 29.16 -4.65 -20.53
N ASP A 56 29.29 -5.45 -19.48
CA ASP A 56 29.63 -6.86 -19.57
C ASP A 56 28.39 -7.72 -19.87
N ILE A 57 27.19 -7.21 -19.58
CA ILE A 57 25.92 -7.95 -19.69
C ILE A 57 24.98 -7.31 -20.72
N LEU A 58 24.65 -6.04 -20.56
CA LEU A 58 23.62 -5.37 -21.38
C LEU A 58 24.15 -5.11 -22.80
N GLY A 59 23.46 -5.68 -23.78
CA GLY A 59 23.87 -5.71 -25.19
C GLY A 59 24.92 -6.77 -25.52
N ASN A 60 25.38 -7.58 -24.56
CA ASN A 60 26.35 -8.64 -24.81
C ASN A 60 25.69 -9.86 -25.48
N ALA A 61 26.23 -10.28 -26.63
CA ALA A 61 25.74 -11.44 -27.38
C ALA A 61 25.92 -12.78 -26.65
N PHE A 62 26.76 -12.83 -25.61
CA PHE A 62 26.90 -14.00 -24.73
C PHE A 62 25.81 -14.07 -23.66
N ALA A 63 24.98 -13.05 -23.48
CA ALA A 63 23.86 -13.05 -22.54
C ALA A 63 22.49 -12.87 -23.25
N PRO A 64 22.14 -13.72 -24.23
CA PRO A 64 20.91 -13.54 -25.00
C PRO A 64 19.64 -13.69 -24.15
N TYR A 65 19.61 -14.53 -23.11
CA TYR A 65 18.42 -14.66 -22.28
C TYR A 65 18.18 -13.39 -21.45
N ILE A 66 19.20 -12.88 -20.77
CA ILE A 66 19.12 -11.60 -20.05
C ILE A 66 18.70 -10.49 -21.01
N ASN A 67 19.35 -10.36 -22.18
CA ASN A 67 19.08 -9.25 -23.07
C ASN A 67 17.74 -9.36 -23.81
N ASP A 68 17.45 -10.51 -24.40
CA ASP A 68 16.35 -10.65 -25.34
C ASP A 68 15.04 -11.05 -24.66
N SER A 69 15.14 -11.72 -23.50
CA SER A 69 13.99 -12.18 -22.73
C SER A 69 13.73 -11.34 -21.50
N LEU A 70 14.76 -10.88 -20.78
CA LEU A 70 14.58 -10.16 -19.52
C LEU A 70 14.59 -8.64 -19.69
N ALA A 71 15.72 -8.04 -20.07
CA ALA A 71 15.92 -6.60 -20.18
C ALA A 71 14.95 -5.91 -21.16
N ARG A 72 14.57 -6.60 -22.24
CA ARG A 72 13.57 -6.10 -23.20
C ARG A 72 12.14 -6.10 -22.65
N ASN A 73 11.81 -7.01 -21.75
CA ASN A 73 10.43 -7.24 -21.32
C ASN A 73 10.14 -6.73 -19.92
N TYR A 74 11.15 -6.51 -19.08
CA TYR A 74 10.99 -6.14 -17.68
C TYR A 74 11.75 -4.86 -17.35
N ALA A 75 11.71 -4.44 -16.09
CA ALA A 75 12.40 -3.23 -15.66
C ALA A 75 13.91 -3.48 -15.56
N SER A 76 14.70 -2.49 -15.96
CA SER A 76 16.14 -2.46 -15.78
C SER A 76 16.53 -1.17 -15.08
N ALA A 77 17.08 -1.30 -13.86
CA ALA A 77 17.61 -0.17 -13.11
C ALA A 77 18.94 0.24 -13.73
N THR A 78 18.98 1.42 -14.35
CA THR A 78 20.12 1.85 -15.18
C THR A 78 21.16 2.62 -14.38
N ASN A 79 20.88 2.99 -13.13
CA ASN A 79 21.77 3.77 -12.26
C ASN A 79 21.96 3.05 -10.91
N TRP A 80 22.29 1.75 -10.96
CA TRP A 80 22.47 0.94 -9.77
C TRP A 80 23.95 0.61 -9.54
N PHE A 81 24.38 0.64 -8.27
CA PHE A 81 25.80 0.54 -7.91
C PHE A 81 26.02 -0.44 -6.76
N ALA A 82 27.18 -1.06 -6.75
CA ALA A 82 27.63 -1.86 -5.61
C ALA A 82 28.24 -0.97 -4.53
N VAL A 83 28.11 -1.39 -3.27
CA VAL A 83 28.59 -0.62 -2.13
C VAL A 83 30.12 -0.71 -2.06
N HIS A 84 30.70 -1.89 -2.29
CA HIS A 84 32.12 -2.19 -2.21
C HIS A 84 32.62 -3.00 -3.43
N HIS A 85 33.94 -3.09 -3.60
CA HIS A 85 34.58 -4.08 -4.49
C HIS A 85 34.98 -5.31 -3.69
N ASN A 86 34.01 -5.93 -3.02
CA ASN A 86 34.25 -7.12 -2.22
C ASN A 86 32.95 -7.89 -1.99
N SER A 87 32.72 -8.95 -2.76
CA SER A 87 31.49 -9.77 -2.72
C SER A 87 30.94 -9.98 -1.31
N PRO A 88 31.67 -10.52 -0.32
CA PRO A 88 31.11 -10.73 1.02
C PRO A 88 30.55 -9.48 1.70
N LEU A 89 31.14 -8.30 1.44
CA LEU A 89 30.66 -7.02 1.96
C LEU A 89 29.39 -6.56 1.27
N ASP A 90 29.31 -6.75 -0.04
CA ASP A 90 28.19 -6.37 -0.90
C ASP A 90 26.95 -7.24 -0.63
N TYR A 91 27.13 -8.54 -0.41
CA TYR A 91 26.05 -9.41 0.04
C TYR A 91 25.57 -9.04 1.46
N ALA A 92 26.50 -8.75 2.38
CA ALA A 92 26.15 -8.31 3.74
C ALA A 92 25.37 -6.98 3.72
N ALA A 93 25.75 -6.06 2.84
CA ALA A 93 25.02 -4.81 2.63
C ALA A 93 23.57 -5.07 2.21
N LEU A 94 23.36 -6.00 1.27
CA LEU A 94 22.02 -6.35 0.78
C LEU A 94 21.16 -7.07 1.81
N ILE A 95 21.71 -7.94 2.68
CA ILE A 95 20.85 -8.71 3.61
C ILE A 95 20.77 -8.15 5.03
N ALA A 96 21.65 -7.23 5.41
CA ALA A 96 21.75 -6.74 6.79
C ALA A 96 21.85 -5.22 6.93
N GLY A 97 21.98 -4.48 5.82
CA GLY A 97 21.95 -3.02 5.87
C GLY A 97 23.21 -2.40 6.48
N PHE A 98 24.32 -3.14 6.56
CA PHE A 98 25.62 -2.58 6.95
C PHE A 98 26.76 -3.31 6.25
N VAL A 99 27.92 -2.65 6.19
CA VAL A 99 29.17 -3.25 5.72
C VAL A 99 30.00 -3.70 6.94
N PRO A 100 30.20 -5.01 7.16
CA PRO A 100 31.08 -5.47 8.23
C PRO A 100 32.53 -5.05 8.01
N ASN A 101 33.29 -4.88 9.09
CA ASN A 101 34.72 -4.60 8.99
C ASN A 101 35.50 -5.87 8.64
N TRP A 102 35.58 -6.21 7.35
CA TRP A 102 36.25 -7.41 6.86
C TRP A 102 37.78 -7.21 6.85
N THR A 103 38.44 -7.60 7.93
CA THR A 103 39.87 -7.34 8.13
C THR A 103 40.79 -8.52 7.84
N THR A 104 40.26 -9.72 7.55
CA THR A 104 41.09 -10.94 7.40
C THR A 104 40.43 -12.04 6.57
N THR A 105 41.25 -12.94 6.01
CA THR A 105 40.88 -14.23 5.36
C THR A 105 40.34 -15.30 6.34
N VAL A 106 39.66 -14.89 7.42
CA VAL A 106 39.15 -15.78 8.46
C VAL A 106 37.64 -15.65 8.46
N PHE A 107 36.94 -16.79 8.38
CA PHE A 107 35.49 -16.87 8.50
C PHE A 107 35.04 -16.17 9.79
N ASN A 108 34.29 -15.09 9.63
CA ASN A 108 33.73 -14.31 10.75
C ASN A 108 32.21 -14.41 10.72
N THR A 109 31.62 -14.39 11.92
CA THR A 109 30.17 -14.29 12.10
C THR A 109 29.82 -12.98 12.81
N TYR A 110 28.76 -12.32 12.36
CA TYR A 110 28.29 -11.04 12.87
C TYR A 110 27.03 -11.21 13.74
N PRO A 111 26.87 -10.43 14.82
CA PRO A 111 25.69 -10.48 15.69
C PRO A 111 24.47 -9.76 15.14
N ASP A 112 24.66 -9.00 14.06
CA ASP A 112 23.68 -8.11 13.50
C ASP A 112 22.43 -8.84 12.96
N GLN A 113 21.33 -8.10 12.97
CA GLN A 113 20.07 -8.56 12.42
C GLN A 113 20.13 -8.55 10.90
N THR A 114 19.41 -9.48 10.28
CA THR A 114 19.25 -9.57 8.82
C THR A 114 17.78 -9.47 8.45
N VAL A 115 17.50 -9.22 7.17
CA VAL A 115 16.13 -9.18 6.64
C VAL A 115 15.37 -10.48 6.94
N VAL A 116 16.03 -11.64 6.85
CA VAL A 116 15.40 -12.92 7.20
C VAL A 116 15.04 -13.03 8.68
N GLY A 117 15.84 -12.42 9.57
CA GLY A 117 15.50 -12.28 10.99
C GLY A 117 14.27 -11.41 11.23
N GLU A 118 14.08 -10.33 10.46
CA GLU A 118 12.89 -9.48 10.55
C GLU A 118 11.64 -10.18 9.99
N LEU A 119 11.78 -10.90 8.89
CA LEU A 119 10.71 -11.72 8.32
C LEU A 119 10.28 -12.83 9.30
N ALA A 120 11.24 -13.52 9.91
CA ALA A 120 10.97 -14.54 10.93
C ALA A 120 10.22 -13.95 12.14
N ALA A 121 10.57 -12.74 12.59
CA ALA A 121 9.86 -12.04 13.66
C ALA A 121 8.39 -11.74 13.32
N LYS A 122 8.04 -11.63 12.03
CA LYS A 122 6.65 -11.52 11.54
C LYS A 122 6.00 -12.85 11.17
N GLY A 123 6.69 -13.98 11.34
CA GLY A 123 6.22 -15.29 10.91
C GLY A 123 6.16 -15.44 9.38
N ILE A 124 6.95 -14.66 8.64
CA ILE A 124 7.10 -14.74 7.20
C ILE A 124 8.28 -15.67 6.90
N GLY A 125 8.04 -16.70 6.10
CA GLY A 125 9.09 -17.67 5.76
C GLY A 125 10.11 -17.12 4.77
N SER A 126 11.35 -17.57 4.90
CA SER A 126 12.45 -17.28 3.98
C SER A 126 13.27 -18.53 3.67
N ARG A 127 13.91 -18.57 2.50
CA ARG A 127 14.93 -19.59 2.19
C ARG A 127 15.98 -19.08 1.20
N ALA A 128 17.24 -19.30 1.53
CA ALA A 128 18.39 -19.20 0.66
C ALA A 128 18.65 -20.56 0.00
N TYR A 129 18.71 -20.57 -1.32
CA TYR A 129 19.03 -21.72 -2.16
C TYR A 129 20.40 -21.50 -2.76
N ILE A 130 21.38 -22.27 -2.29
CA ILE A 130 22.78 -22.11 -2.70
C ILE A 130 23.15 -23.30 -3.57
N GLU A 131 23.57 -23.04 -4.81
CA GLU A 131 23.97 -24.11 -5.73
C GLU A 131 25.26 -24.79 -5.26
N ASP A 132 25.31 -26.12 -5.42
CA ASP A 132 26.41 -26.99 -4.99
C ASP A 132 26.85 -26.89 -3.52
N MET A 133 26.11 -26.19 -2.67
CA MET A 133 26.30 -26.26 -1.22
C MET A 133 26.13 -27.72 -0.75
N PRO A 134 27.14 -28.36 -0.13
CA PRO A 134 27.09 -29.82 0.08
C PRO A 134 26.04 -30.28 1.10
N SER A 135 25.74 -29.44 2.08
CA SER A 135 24.73 -29.69 3.10
C SER A 135 24.09 -28.39 3.57
N ALA A 136 22.92 -28.46 4.21
CA ALA A 136 22.27 -27.28 4.73
C ALA A 136 23.19 -26.56 5.74
N CYS A 137 23.22 -25.23 5.68
CA CYS A 137 24.08 -24.39 6.52
C CYS A 137 25.59 -24.76 6.49
N ASP A 138 26.11 -25.27 5.37
CA ASP A 138 27.53 -25.63 5.25
C ASP A 138 28.43 -24.38 5.30
N ILE A 139 29.33 -24.32 6.26
CA ILE A 139 30.24 -23.18 6.46
C ILE A 139 31.67 -23.44 5.96
N ALA A 140 31.94 -24.65 5.45
CA ALA A 140 33.27 -24.99 4.98
C ALA A 140 33.49 -24.42 3.56
N ASP A 141 34.71 -23.99 3.30
CA ASP A 141 35.16 -23.68 1.96
C ASP A 141 35.54 -24.99 1.25
N HIS A 142 34.80 -25.33 0.19
CA HIS A 142 35.04 -26.53 -0.63
C HIS A 142 35.80 -26.20 -1.92
N GLY A 143 36.10 -24.91 -2.12
CA GLY A 143 36.86 -24.36 -3.22
C GLY A 143 36.28 -24.69 -4.59
N ILE A 144 37.12 -24.45 -5.58
CA ILE A 144 36.83 -24.70 -7.01
C ILE A 144 36.33 -26.14 -7.27
N THR A 145 36.85 -27.16 -6.58
CA THR A 145 36.41 -28.54 -6.83
C THR A 145 35.00 -28.84 -6.31
N GLY A 146 34.57 -28.14 -5.25
CA GLY A 146 33.23 -28.25 -4.70
C GLY A 146 32.26 -27.22 -5.28
N GLN A 147 32.75 -26.23 -6.03
CA GLN A 147 32.00 -25.14 -6.65
C GLN A 147 31.20 -24.26 -5.67
N TYR A 148 31.42 -24.45 -4.36
CA TYR A 148 30.77 -23.70 -3.29
C TYR A 148 31.81 -22.95 -2.46
N PHE A 149 31.61 -21.64 -2.37
CA PHE A 149 32.37 -20.72 -1.54
C PHE A 149 31.44 -20.10 -0.48
N PRO A 150 31.72 -20.25 0.82
CA PRO A 150 30.91 -19.64 1.87
C PRO A 150 30.91 -18.11 1.80
N ASP A 151 31.94 -17.52 1.19
CA ASP A 151 32.07 -16.07 0.96
C ASP A 151 30.93 -15.50 0.07
N HIS A 152 30.30 -16.32 -0.79
CA HIS A 152 29.15 -15.93 -1.61
C HIS A 152 27.81 -16.28 -0.92
N ASN A 153 27.86 -16.87 0.28
CA ASN A 153 26.69 -17.23 1.08
C ASN A 153 26.61 -16.33 2.32
N PRO A 154 25.94 -15.17 2.26
CA PRO A 154 25.98 -14.22 3.35
C PRO A 154 25.33 -14.76 4.62
N PHE A 155 24.38 -15.69 4.51
CA PHE A 155 23.58 -16.19 5.62
C PHE A 155 24.43 -16.95 6.66
N VAL A 156 25.50 -17.64 6.24
CA VAL A 156 26.39 -18.34 7.17
C VAL A 156 27.27 -17.39 7.99
N HIS A 157 27.37 -16.12 7.59
CA HIS A 157 28.13 -15.09 8.30
C HIS A 157 27.33 -14.37 9.39
N PHE A 158 26.08 -14.74 9.68
CA PHE A 158 25.28 -14.09 10.72
C PHE A 158 24.87 -15.05 11.84
N THR A 159 25.22 -14.72 13.08
CA THR A 159 24.86 -15.52 14.26
C THR A 159 23.37 -15.46 14.58
N SER A 160 22.65 -14.44 14.08
CA SER A 160 21.19 -14.39 14.10
C SER A 160 20.56 -15.57 13.33
N ILE A 161 21.31 -16.19 12.42
CA ILE A 161 20.91 -17.37 11.64
C ILE A 161 21.64 -18.61 12.17
N THR A 162 22.97 -18.62 12.16
CA THR A 162 23.79 -19.79 12.52
C THR A 162 23.75 -20.13 14.01
N GLY A 163 23.34 -19.19 14.88
CA GLY A 163 23.14 -19.43 16.31
C GLY A 163 22.01 -20.42 16.62
N ASN A 164 21.13 -20.71 15.64
CA ASN A 164 20.10 -21.74 15.72
C ASN A 164 20.24 -22.72 14.55
N ALA A 165 20.94 -23.83 14.79
CA ALA A 165 21.21 -24.85 13.76
C ALA A 165 19.95 -25.36 13.06
N SER A 166 18.84 -25.59 13.78
CA SER A 166 17.60 -26.08 13.15
C SER A 166 16.96 -25.04 12.23
N GLN A 167 17.12 -23.75 12.53
CA GLN A 167 16.62 -22.68 11.67
C GLN A 167 17.53 -22.54 10.46
N CYS A 168 18.85 -22.49 10.66
CA CYS A 168 19.80 -22.40 9.57
C CYS A 168 19.65 -23.58 8.58
N ASP A 169 19.47 -24.81 9.07
CA ASP A 169 19.28 -25.99 8.22
C ASP A 169 17.97 -25.96 7.40
N GLN A 170 16.98 -25.15 7.80
CA GLN A 170 15.70 -24.99 7.11
C GLN A 170 15.69 -23.80 6.15
N GLU A 171 16.47 -22.78 6.47
CA GLU A 171 16.51 -21.49 5.77
C GLU A 171 17.69 -21.40 4.80
N VAL A 172 18.80 -22.11 5.00
CA VAL A 172 19.98 -22.07 4.12
C VAL A 172 20.23 -23.48 3.59
N VAL A 173 19.78 -23.75 2.37
CA VAL A 173 19.72 -25.12 1.83
C VAL A 173 20.38 -25.26 0.46
N PRO A 174 20.87 -26.46 0.10
CA PRO A 174 21.37 -26.72 -1.25
C PRO A 174 20.25 -26.52 -2.26
N LEU A 175 20.49 -25.80 -3.35
CA LEU A 175 19.48 -25.49 -4.37
C LEU A 175 18.80 -26.76 -4.90
N ALA A 176 19.59 -27.78 -5.22
CA ALA A 176 19.11 -29.07 -5.74
C ALA A 176 18.23 -29.86 -4.75
N SER A 177 18.28 -29.54 -3.45
CA SER A 177 17.57 -30.31 -2.42
C SER A 177 16.07 -30.03 -2.42
N SER A 178 15.65 -28.77 -2.66
CA SER A 178 14.23 -28.41 -2.51
C SER A 178 13.70 -27.35 -3.48
N PHE A 179 14.52 -26.52 -4.14
CA PHE A 179 14.07 -25.36 -4.93
C PHE A 179 12.95 -25.70 -5.93
N ALA A 180 13.18 -26.68 -6.81
CA ALA A 180 12.21 -27.09 -7.80
C ALA A 180 10.93 -27.69 -7.18
N SER A 181 11.09 -28.45 -6.08
CA SER A 181 9.95 -29.06 -5.38
C SER A 181 9.12 -28.02 -4.62
N ASP A 182 9.75 -26.98 -4.07
CA ASP A 182 9.09 -25.91 -3.36
C ASP A 182 8.21 -25.08 -4.30
N LEU A 183 8.73 -24.76 -5.49
CA LEU A 183 7.98 -24.05 -6.54
C LEU A 183 6.83 -24.89 -7.08
N SER A 184 7.07 -26.16 -7.41
CA SER A 184 6.06 -27.03 -8.04
C SER A 184 4.96 -27.48 -7.08
N ASN A 185 5.26 -27.61 -5.79
CA ASN A 185 4.28 -27.98 -4.76
C ASN A 185 3.55 -26.77 -4.16
N GLY A 186 3.93 -25.54 -4.53
CA GLY A 186 3.36 -24.33 -3.95
C GLY A 186 3.77 -24.12 -2.48
N THR A 187 4.93 -24.65 -2.07
CA THR A 187 5.50 -24.52 -0.73
C THR A 187 6.69 -23.57 -0.66
N ALA A 188 7.03 -22.92 -1.79
CA ALA A 188 8.05 -21.88 -1.84
C ALA A 188 7.76 -20.78 -0.81
N PRO A 189 8.76 -20.38 0.00
CA PRO A 189 8.57 -19.36 1.00
C PRO A 189 8.36 -17.99 0.35
N PRO A 190 7.74 -17.04 1.07
CA PRO A 190 7.56 -15.67 0.58
C PRO A 190 8.86 -15.01 0.11
N PHE A 191 9.93 -15.11 0.89
CA PHE A 191 11.25 -14.60 0.50
C PHE A 191 12.19 -15.71 0.05
N MET A 192 12.81 -15.55 -1.10
CA MET A 192 13.84 -16.44 -1.63
C MET A 192 15.13 -15.68 -1.94
N PHE A 193 16.27 -16.27 -1.62
CA PHE A 193 17.57 -15.79 -2.07
C PHE A 193 18.26 -16.92 -2.81
N VAL A 194 18.85 -16.65 -3.97
CA VAL A 194 19.47 -17.68 -4.80
C VAL A 194 20.86 -17.24 -5.18
N VAL A 195 21.82 -18.13 -4.98
CA VAL A 195 23.23 -17.93 -5.32
C VAL A 195 23.66 -19.08 -6.24
N PRO A 196 23.93 -18.81 -7.52
CA PRO A 196 24.55 -19.79 -8.41
C PRO A 196 25.96 -20.18 -7.93
N ASN A 197 26.49 -21.30 -8.42
CA ASN A 197 27.83 -21.76 -8.06
C ASN A 197 28.91 -20.96 -8.82
N ALA A 198 30.19 -21.23 -8.54
CA ALA A 198 31.30 -20.51 -9.18
C ALA A 198 31.50 -20.74 -10.70
N CYS A 199 30.72 -21.64 -11.32
CA CYS A 199 30.63 -21.77 -12.77
C CYS A 199 29.43 -21.00 -13.34
N ASP A 200 28.37 -20.84 -12.57
CA ASP A 200 27.09 -20.34 -13.04
C ASP A 200 26.81 -18.89 -12.59
N ASP A 201 27.57 -18.35 -11.63
CA ASP A 201 27.43 -17.00 -11.06
C ASP A 201 27.97 -15.88 -11.96
N MET A 202 28.48 -16.22 -13.15
CA MET A 202 29.17 -15.33 -14.07
C MET A 202 30.48 -14.72 -13.55
N HIS A 203 30.90 -15.01 -12.32
CA HIS A 203 32.25 -14.71 -11.83
C HIS A 203 33.24 -15.47 -12.71
N THR A 204 34.40 -14.88 -13.02
CA THR A 204 35.42 -15.61 -13.78
C THR A 204 36.35 -16.32 -12.80
N PRO A 205 36.35 -17.66 -12.67
CA PRO A 205 37.48 -18.36 -12.05
C PRO A 205 38.68 -18.44 -13.02
N GLY A 206 39.06 -17.31 -13.64
CA GLY A 206 40.02 -17.24 -14.75
C GLY A 206 39.70 -18.16 -15.96
N PRO A 207 40.43 -18.03 -17.07
CA PRO A 207 40.31 -18.95 -18.22
C PRO A 207 40.82 -20.38 -17.94
N ASN A 208 41.05 -20.77 -16.68
CA ASN A 208 41.80 -21.96 -16.29
C ASN A 208 41.14 -22.80 -15.19
N ASP A 209 39.89 -22.55 -14.80
CA ASP A 209 39.19 -23.50 -13.95
C ASP A 209 38.72 -24.70 -14.79
N PRO A 210 39.35 -25.88 -14.66
CA PRO A 210 38.97 -27.06 -15.42
C PRO A 210 37.58 -27.60 -15.01
N SER A 211 37.02 -27.17 -13.87
CA SER A 211 35.72 -27.62 -13.36
C SER A 211 34.57 -27.20 -14.26
N CYS A 212 34.61 -25.97 -14.77
CA CYS A 212 33.55 -25.38 -15.58
C CYS A 212 33.67 -25.72 -17.08
N GLY A 213 34.69 -26.51 -17.45
CA GLY A 213 34.89 -27.04 -18.79
C GLY A 213 35.84 -26.21 -19.68
N SER A 214 36.35 -26.85 -20.74
CA SER A 214 37.45 -26.34 -21.57
C SER A 214 37.08 -25.24 -22.58
N SER A 215 35.84 -24.78 -22.62
CA SER A 215 35.36 -23.72 -23.52
C SER A 215 34.41 -22.77 -22.78
N TYR A 216 34.74 -22.52 -21.52
CA TYR A 216 33.97 -21.74 -20.58
C TYR A 216 33.96 -20.24 -20.92
N ASN A 217 32.77 -19.65 -20.89
CA ASN A 217 32.56 -18.21 -20.88
C ASN A 217 31.56 -17.93 -19.76
N ALA A 218 32.00 -17.24 -18.70
CA ALA A 218 31.20 -17.07 -17.48
C ALA A 218 29.83 -16.41 -17.75
N VAL A 219 29.80 -15.38 -18.60
CA VAL A 219 28.55 -14.70 -18.98
C VAL A 219 27.61 -15.64 -19.72
N SER A 220 28.11 -16.43 -20.67
CA SER A 220 27.29 -17.41 -21.40
C SER A 220 26.80 -18.55 -20.51
N GLN A 221 27.60 -18.95 -19.52
CA GLN A 221 27.26 -20.02 -18.61
C GLN A 221 26.14 -19.57 -17.67
N GLY A 222 26.30 -18.45 -16.97
CA GLY A 222 25.25 -17.92 -16.09
C GLY A 222 23.98 -17.51 -16.86
N ASP A 223 24.08 -16.96 -18.08
CA ASP A 223 22.89 -16.69 -18.90
C ASP A 223 22.13 -17.98 -19.24
N THR A 224 22.85 -19.07 -19.51
CA THR A 224 22.27 -20.40 -19.73
C THR A 224 21.63 -20.94 -18.45
N TRP A 225 22.28 -20.76 -17.30
CA TRP A 225 21.75 -21.15 -16.01
C TRP A 225 20.43 -20.43 -15.70
N LEU A 226 20.39 -19.11 -15.88
CA LEU A 226 19.18 -18.30 -15.73
C LEU A 226 18.07 -18.78 -16.68
N SER A 227 18.41 -19.05 -17.95
CA SER A 227 17.45 -19.54 -18.94
C SER A 227 16.88 -20.92 -18.61
N THR A 228 17.59 -21.70 -17.79
CA THR A 228 17.17 -23.03 -17.35
C THR A 228 16.27 -22.95 -16.11
N HIS A 229 16.59 -22.07 -15.16
CA HIS A 229 15.90 -22.01 -13.87
C HIS A 229 14.71 -21.05 -13.85
N LEU A 230 14.85 -19.85 -14.43
CA LEU A 230 13.81 -18.82 -14.34
C LEU A 230 12.47 -19.21 -14.98
N PRO A 231 12.39 -19.93 -16.12
CA PRO A 231 11.09 -20.31 -16.68
C PRO A 231 10.19 -21.08 -15.69
N ALA A 232 10.77 -21.93 -14.84
CA ALA A 232 10.01 -22.67 -13.82
C ALA A 232 9.49 -21.74 -12.72
N VAL A 233 10.31 -20.77 -12.29
CA VAL A 233 9.90 -19.72 -11.33
C VAL A 233 8.74 -18.91 -11.90
N LEU A 234 8.88 -18.40 -13.12
CA LEU A 234 7.88 -17.55 -13.77
C LEU A 234 6.56 -18.31 -14.07
N ALA A 235 6.62 -19.62 -14.28
CA ALA A 235 5.44 -20.47 -14.46
C ALA A 235 4.76 -20.88 -13.14
N SER A 236 5.43 -20.74 -12.00
CA SER A 236 4.92 -21.18 -10.69
C SER A 236 3.77 -20.32 -10.17
N SER A 237 2.92 -20.87 -9.30
CA SER A 237 1.89 -20.09 -8.60
C SER A 237 2.49 -18.98 -7.72
N TRP A 238 3.73 -19.16 -7.27
CA TRP A 238 4.47 -18.15 -6.49
C TRP A 238 4.66 -16.87 -7.31
N TYR A 239 5.09 -16.97 -8.57
CA TYR A 239 5.24 -15.80 -9.44
C TYR A 239 3.90 -15.29 -9.96
N GLN A 240 3.01 -16.19 -10.37
CA GLN A 240 1.69 -15.82 -10.92
C GLN A 240 0.78 -15.11 -9.90
N SER A 241 1.07 -15.25 -8.60
CA SER A 241 0.39 -14.50 -7.51
C SER A 241 0.99 -13.11 -7.26
N GLY A 242 1.84 -12.61 -8.17
CA GLY A 242 2.49 -11.31 -8.05
C GLY A 242 3.90 -11.38 -7.48
N GLY A 243 4.61 -12.49 -7.70
CA GLY A 243 6.01 -12.59 -7.31
C GLY A 243 6.91 -11.63 -8.09
N THR A 244 7.99 -11.24 -7.45
CA THR A 244 9.01 -10.35 -7.99
C THR A 244 10.34 -11.09 -7.98
N VAL A 245 11.07 -11.07 -9.09
CA VAL A 245 12.46 -11.55 -9.13
C VAL A 245 13.38 -10.37 -9.38
N ILE A 246 14.35 -10.18 -8.49
CA ILE A 246 15.41 -9.19 -8.62
C ILE A 246 16.67 -9.97 -9.01
N ILE A 247 17.24 -9.65 -10.17
CA ILE A 247 18.54 -10.18 -10.59
C ILE A 247 19.52 -9.02 -10.50
N THR A 248 20.53 -9.16 -9.67
CA THR A 248 21.56 -8.13 -9.45
C THR A 248 22.93 -8.77 -9.38
N PHE A 249 23.97 -7.95 -9.34
CA PHE A 249 25.36 -8.37 -9.26
C PHE A 249 25.98 -7.76 -8.01
N ASP A 250 26.91 -8.49 -7.39
CA ASP A 250 27.56 -8.07 -6.15
C ASP A 250 28.48 -6.85 -6.36
N GLU A 251 29.29 -6.82 -7.42
CA GLU A 251 30.23 -5.74 -7.73
C GLU A 251 30.42 -5.55 -9.24
N GLY A 252 30.85 -4.35 -9.63
CA GLY A 252 31.08 -3.98 -11.01
C GLY A 252 32.52 -3.53 -11.22
N SER A 253 33.15 -3.94 -12.32
CA SER A 253 34.58 -3.71 -12.63
C SER A 253 35.08 -2.26 -12.75
N ASN A 254 34.22 -1.25 -12.52
CA ASN A 254 34.55 0.17 -12.67
C ASN A 254 34.58 0.91 -11.32
N SER A 255 35.13 2.13 -11.32
CA SER A 255 35.23 2.96 -10.10
C SER A 255 34.03 3.91 -9.92
N ALA A 256 32.92 3.68 -10.61
CA ALA A 256 31.72 4.48 -10.39
C ALA A 256 31.15 4.18 -9.00
N SER A 257 30.46 5.15 -8.42
CA SER A 257 29.98 5.03 -7.05
C SER A 257 28.68 5.79 -6.86
N TRP A 258 27.94 5.33 -5.87
CA TRP A 258 26.76 5.98 -5.34
C TRP A 258 26.95 6.20 -3.84
N ASP A 259 26.51 7.36 -3.36
CA ASP A 259 26.53 7.76 -1.94
C ASP A 259 27.81 7.40 -1.15
N GLY A 260 28.98 7.57 -1.77
CA GLY A 260 30.27 7.32 -1.14
C GLY A 260 30.73 5.85 -1.14
N GLY A 261 29.99 4.94 -1.77
CA GLY A 261 30.42 3.58 -2.09
C GLY A 261 31.59 3.55 -3.07
N SER A 262 32.05 2.35 -3.41
CA SER A 262 33.18 2.15 -4.31
C SER A 262 33.00 1.04 -5.34
N GLY A 263 31.97 0.20 -5.21
CA GLY A 263 31.82 -1.08 -5.91
C GLY A 263 31.56 -1.06 -7.40
N GLY A 264 31.49 0.11 -8.03
CA GLY A 264 31.18 0.20 -9.44
C GLY A 264 29.69 0.08 -9.74
N GLN A 265 29.34 0.42 -10.98
CA GLN A 265 27.98 0.25 -11.48
C GLN A 265 27.70 -1.23 -11.77
N ILE A 266 26.51 -1.71 -11.40
CA ILE A 266 26.07 -3.11 -11.56
C ILE A 266 24.78 -3.19 -12.40
N PRO A 267 24.60 -4.24 -13.22
CA PRO A 267 23.30 -4.55 -13.81
C PRO A 267 22.29 -4.89 -12.71
N THR A 268 21.07 -4.37 -12.82
CA THR A 268 19.97 -4.79 -11.94
C THR A 268 18.67 -4.84 -12.74
N LEU A 269 18.03 -6.00 -12.76
CA LEU A 269 16.78 -6.25 -13.46
C LEU A 269 15.70 -6.64 -12.45
N VAL A 270 14.49 -6.11 -12.64
CA VAL A 270 13.33 -6.44 -11.81
C VAL A 270 12.25 -7.06 -12.69
N ILE A 271 12.10 -8.36 -12.55
CA ILE A 271 11.19 -9.20 -13.32
C ILE A 271 9.90 -9.30 -12.51
N SER A 272 8.92 -8.51 -12.92
CA SER A 272 7.58 -8.49 -12.34
C SER A 272 6.55 -8.16 -13.41
N SER A 273 5.27 -8.36 -13.11
CA SER A 273 4.18 -7.88 -13.98
C SER A 273 3.97 -6.36 -13.94
N ARG A 274 4.73 -5.63 -13.11
CA ARG A 274 4.36 -4.26 -12.67
C ARG A 274 5.09 -3.14 -13.41
N ALA A 275 6.34 -3.35 -13.78
CA ALA A 275 7.16 -2.35 -14.43
C ALA A 275 7.99 -2.95 -15.56
N ARG A 276 8.26 -2.12 -16.58
CA ARG A 276 9.03 -2.49 -17.78
C ARG A 276 9.85 -1.31 -18.26
N GLY A 277 10.98 -1.58 -18.91
CA GLY A 277 11.84 -0.55 -19.47
C GLY A 277 12.83 0.04 -18.46
N ALA A 278 13.44 1.17 -18.83
CA ALA A 278 14.48 1.79 -18.02
C ALA A 278 13.90 2.42 -16.75
N TYR A 279 14.43 2.01 -15.60
CA TYR A 279 14.24 2.68 -14.32
C TYR A 279 15.48 3.52 -14.03
N THR A 280 15.31 4.83 -13.95
CA THR A 280 16.42 5.80 -13.98
C THR A 280 16.74 6.43 -12.63
N ALA A 281 15.99 6.12 -11.57
CA ALA A 281 16.42 6.49 -10.22
C ALA A 281 17.71 5.75 -9.87
N GLY A 282 18.52 6.38 -9.03
CA GLY A 282 19.80 5.83 -8.59
C GLY A 282 19.72 5.19 -7.22
N GLY A 283 20.60 4.23 -6.97
CA GLY A 283 20.72 3.57 -5.68
C GLY A 283 21.82 2.51 -5.66
N ASP A 284 21.93 1.83 -4.54
CA ASP A 284 22.89 0.75 -4.32
C ASP A 284 22.22 -0.47 -3.65
N GLN A 285 23.00 -1.43 -3.15
CA GLN A 285 22.46 -2.64 -2.50
C GLN A 285 21.59 -2.33 -1.28
N PHE A 286 21.85 -1.24 -0.54
CA PHE A 286 20.98 -0.84 0.57
C PHE A 286 19.62 -0.35 0.06
N GLY A 287 19.57 0.27 -1.12
CA GLY A 287 18.32 0.61 -1.81
C GLY A 287 17.53 -0.61 -2.29
N ILE A 288 18.21 -1.73 -2.59
CA ILE A 288 17.54 -3.02 -2.87
C ILE A 288 16.94 -3.56 -1.58
N LEU A 289 17.72 -3.60 -0.51
CA LEU A 289 17.26 -4.04 0.81
C LEU A 289 16.07 -3.22 1.28
N ARG A 290 16.15 -1.90 1.16
CA ARG A 290 15.05 -0.98 1.48
C ARG A 290 13.77 -1.38 0.77
N ALA A 291 13.83 -1.59 -0.55
CA ALA A 291 12.64 -1.96 -1.32
C ALA A 291 12.05 -3.32 -0.88
N ILE A 292 12.90 -4.27 -0.51
CA ILE A 292 12.48 -5.57 0.04
C ILE A 292 11.80 -5.38 1.40
N GLU A 293 12.45 -4.67 2.32
CA GLU A 293 11.94 -4.42 3.67
C GLU A 293 10.61 -3.66 3.64
N GLU A 294 10.52 -2.65 2.77
CA GLU A 294 9.28 -1.94 2.51
C GLU A 294 8.22 -2.89 1.94
N ASP A 295 8.49 -3.73 0.95
CA ASP A 295 7.48 -4.68 0.42
C ASP A 295 6.87 -5.56 1.52
N TYR A 296 7.72 -6.14 2.37
CA TYR A 296 7.30 -6.97 3.52
C TYR A 296 6.78 -6.14 4.72
N GLY A 297 6.90 -4.82 4.66
CA GLY A 297 6.53 -3.88 5.72
C GLY A 297 7.33 -4.07 7.01
N VAL A 298 8.53 -4.65 6.95
CA VAL A 298 9.42 -4.78 8.12
C VAL A 298 10.20 -3.47 8.36
N PRO A 299 10.82 -3.25 9.54
CA PRO A 299 11.68 -2.10 9.76
C PRO A 299 12.83 -2.01 8.74
N LEU A 300 13.43 -0.83 8.59
CA LEU A 300 14.60 -0.64 7.72
C LEU A 300 15.89 -0.87 8.52
N LEU A 301 16.72 -1.83 8.11
CA LEU A 301 17.99 -2.17 8.75
C LEU A 301 19.13 -1.20 8.34
N GLY A 302 19.77 -0.60 9.34
CA GLY A 302 21.02 0.15 9.15
C GLY A 302 20.91 1.23 8.05
N SER A 303 21.79 1.13 7.04
CA SER A 303 21.85 2.03 5.88
C SER A 303 20.63 1.96 4.97
N SER A 304 19.81 0.90 4.97
CA SER A 304 18.58 0.89 4.15
C SER A 304 17.57 1.95 4.60
N ALA A 305 17.68 2.43 5.85
CA ALA A 305 16.87 3.52 6.38
C ALA A 305 17.22 4.90 5.80
N ASP A 306 18.44 5.08 5.26
CA ASP A 306 18.87 6.34 4.66
C ASP A 306 18.39 6.43 3.20
N PRO A 307 17.50 7.38 2.85
CA PRO A 307 17.04 7.53 1.47
C PRO A 307 18.14 7.93 0.47
N ALA A 308 19.33 8.33 0.92
CA ALA A 308 20.47 8.63 0.05
C ALA A 308 20.95 7.40 -0.75
N HIS A 309 20.77 6.20 -0.19
CA HIS A 309 21.11 4.94 -0.86
C HIS A 309 20.11 4.50 -1.94
N GLY A 310 19.06 5.28 -2.18
CA GLY A 310 18.06 5.02 -3.21
C GLY A 310 16.99 4.01 -2.80
N ASP A 311 16.11 3.69 -3.74
CA ASP A 311 14.95 2.83 -3.52
C ASP A 311 14.56 2.14 -4.83
N LEU A 312 14.49 0.81 -4.82
CA LEU A 312 14.14 -0.01 -5.99
C LEU A 312 12.62 -0.23 -6.18
N THR A 313 11.76 0.26 -5.27
CA THR A 313 10.28 0.09 -5.36
C THR A 313 9.72 0.47 -6.73
N GLY A 314 10.13 1.62 -7.26
CA GLY A 314 9.68 2.12 -8.57
C GLY A 314 10.05 1.24 -9.77
N ALA A 315 10.96 0.27 -9.61
CA ALA A 315 11.32 -0.70 -10.66
C ALA A 315 10.40 -1.94 -10.69
N GLY A 316 9.33 -1.98 -9.89
CA GLY A 316 8.35 -3.08 -9.90
C GLY A 316 8.37 -3.99 -8.66
N VAL A 317 9.15 -3.62 -7.64
CA VAL A 317 9.03 -4.14 -6.27
C VAL A 317 7.84 -3.43 -5.60
N MET A 318 7.01 -4.14 -4.84
CA MET A 318 5.80 -3.51 -4.30
C MET A 318 6.15 -2.61 -3.11
N PRO A 319 5.60 -1.39 -3.03
CA PRO A 319 5.69 -0.61 -1.80
C PRO A 319 4.92 -1.31 -0.67
N SER A 320 5.28 -1.01 0.58
CA SER A 320 4.64 -1.60 1.77
C SER A 320 3.11 -1.50 1.76
N PRO A 321 2.37 -2.39 2.47
CA PRO A 321 0.93 -2.23 2.66
C PRO A 321 0.55 -0.84 3.19
N GLY A 322 1.37 -0.26 4.07
CA GLY A 322 1.28 1.13 4.53
C GLY A 322 1.41 2.13 3.39
N THR A 323 2.47 2.07 2.60
CA THR A 323 2.72 2.97 1.47
C THR A 323 1.62 2.89 0.43
N ARG A 324 1.17 1.68 0.06
CA ARG A 324 0.02 1.50 -0.84
C ARG A 324 -1.26 2.11 -0.29
N PHE A 325 -1.51 1.94 1.01
CA PHE A 325 -2.68 2.54 1.64
C PHE A 325 -2.59 4.07 1.62
N VAL A 326 -1.44 4.64 2.01
CA VAL A 326 -1.25 6.09 2.15
C VAL A 326 -1.34 6.76 0.79
N ASP A 327 -0.66 6.24 -0.23
CA ASP A 327 -0.77 6.78 -1.59
C ASP A 327 -2.22 6.77 -2.08
N ARG A 328 -2.93 5.65 -1.86
CA ARG A 328 -4.31 5.50 -2.34
C ARG A 328 -5.27 6.41 -1.59
N VAL A 329 -5.19 6.49 -0.27
CA VAL A 329 -6.12 7.31 0.51
C VAL A 329 -5.93 8.79 0.22
N TYR A 330 -4.70 9.24 -0.02
CA TYR A 330 -4.43 10.60 -0.47
C TYR A 330 -5.00 10.87 -1.86
N ALA A 331 -4.85 9.94 -2.81
CA ALA A 331 -5.44 10.07 -4.14
C ALA A 331 -6.99 10.11 -4.08
N ASP A 332 -7.61 9.19 -3.36
CA ASP A 332 -9.08 9.05 -3.31
C ASP A 332 -9.78 10.16 -2.50
N LEU A 333 -9.14 10.66 -1.43
CA LEU A 333 -9.71 11.72 -0.58
C LEU A 333 -9.28 13.13 -0.97
N LEU A 334 -8.02 13.32 -1.36
CA LEU A 334 -7.41 14.64 -1.55
C LEU A 334 -7.02 14.92 -3.01
N ASN A 335 -7.21 13.95 -3.91
CA ASN A 335 -6.90 14.09 -5.34
C ASN A 335 -5.45 14.53 -5.62
N ARG A 336 -4.50 14.05 -4.79
CA ARG A 336 -3.07 14.28 -4.96
C ARG A 336 -2.25 13.17 -4.28
N ALA A 337 -0.97 13.11 -4.61
CA ALA A 337 -0.01 12.30 -3.87
C ALA A 337 0.28 12.89 -2.46
N PRO A 338 0.64 12.04 -1.48
CA PRO A 338 1.23 12.51 -0.22
C PRO A 338 2.59 13.17 -0.46
N ASP A 339 2.99 14.08 0.42
CA ASP A 339 4.38 14.54 0.45
C ASP A 339 5.29 13.44 1.03
N GLY A 340 6.58 13.44 0.68
CA GLY A 340 7.49 12.36 1.07
C GLY A 340 7.61 12.15 2.60
N GLY A 341 7.53 13.22 3.39
CA GLY A 341 7.56 13.12 4.86
C GLY A 341 6.27 12.52 5.43
N GLY A 342 5.12 12.95 4.92
CA GLY A 342 3.82 12.40 5.27
C GLY A 342 3.68 10.92 4.86
N LEU A 343 4.16 10.56 3.67
CA LEU A 343 4.18 9.17 3.19
C LEU A 343 4.96 8.27 4.14
N ALA A 344 6.24 8.61 4.39
CA ALA A 344 7.11 7.82 5.25
C ALA A 344 6.53 7.65 6.68
N TYR A 345 6.01 8.74 7.26
CA TYR A 345 5.45 8.70 8.61
C TYR A 345 4.22 7.79 8.70
N TRP A 346 3.24 7.98 7.81
CA TRP A 346 1.99 7.22 7.90
C TRP A 346 2.17 5.76 7.50
N SER A 347 3.01 5.47 6.50
CA SER A 347 3.33 4.10 6.10
C SER A 347 3.93 3.33 7.28
N ALA A 348 4.97 3.87 7.93
CA ALA A 348 5.63 3.23 9.06
C ALA A 348 4.67 2.94 10.23
N GLN A 349 3.70 3.83 10.50
CA GLN A 349 2.68 3.59 11.52
C GLN A 349 1.79 2.39 11.16
N ILE A 350 1.32 2.32 9.91
CA ILE A 350 0.47 1.22 9.45
C ILE A 350 1.24 -0.09 9.42
N ASP A 351 2.48 -0.06 8.93
CA ASP A 351 3.35 -1.24 8.81
C ASP A 351 3.76 -1.79 10.19
N SER A 352 3.84 -0.94 11.20
CA SER A 352 4.00 -1.32 12.62
C SER A 352 2.68 -1.76 13.30
N GLY A 353 1.59 -1.89 12.54
CA GLY A 353 0.33 -2.46 13.01
C GLY A 353 -0.70 -1.45 13.52
N GLN A 354 -0.49 -0.14 13.31
CA GLN A 354 -1.54 0.83 13.63
C GLN A 354 -2.78 0.60 12.75
N PRO A 355 -4.00 0.68 13.32
CA PRO A 355 -5.22 0.67 12.52
C PRO A 355 -5.22 1.82 11.52
N ARG A 356 -5.82 1.59 10.35
CA ARG A 356 -5.94 2.60 9.28
C ARG A 356 -7.01 3.65 9.57
N TYR A 357 -8.04 3.29 10.34
CA TYR A 357 -9.17 4.17 10.66
C TYR A 357 -8.77 5.54 11.24
N PRO A 358 -7.88 5.66 12.24
CA PRO A 358 -7.42 6.97 12.73
C PRO A 358 -6.84 7.88 11.65
N ILE A 359 -6.09 7.30 10.71
CA ILE A 359 -5.47 8.06 9.61
C ILE A 359 -6.55 8.50 8.64
N SER A 360 -7.43 7.58 8.21
CA SER A 360 -8.58 7.91 7.36
C SER A 360 -9.44 9.00 7.99
N LEU A 361 -9.72 8.92 9.29
CA LEU A 361 -10.50 9.90 10.01
C LEU A 361 -9.81 11.27 10.03
N SER A 362 -8.49 11.31 10.26
CA SER A 362 -7.72 12.55 10.23
C SER A 362 -7.78 13.24 8.87
N LEU A 363 -7.71 12.46 7.78
CA LEU A 363 -7.79 12.97 6.42
C LEU A 363 -9.20 13.46 6.08
N THR A 364 -10.24 12.70 6.43
CA THR A 364 -11.65 13.12 6.23
C THR A 364 -12.05 14.31 7.11
N ALA A 365 -11.33 14.58 8.20
CA ALA A 365 -11.55 15.76 9.04
C ALA A 365 -10.67 16.96 8.65
N SER A 366 -9.82 16.82 7.62
CA SER A 366 -8.89 17.86 7.20
C SER A 366 -9.59 19.02 6.49
N VAL A 367 -8.96 20.19 6.53
CA VAL A 367 -9.43 21.39 5.78
C VAL A 367 -9.50 21.09 4.28
N GLU A 368 -8.51 20.38 3.76
CA GLU A 368 -8.39 20.04 2.35
C GLU A 368 -9.53 19.12 1.89
N TYR A 369 -9.75 18.01 2.61
CA TYR A 369 -10.88 17.14 2.32
C TYR A 369 -12.22 17.88 2.44
N THR A 370 -12.38 18.71 3.48
CA THR A 370 -13.60 19.50 3.66
C THR A 370 -13.84 20.43 2.46
N GLY A 371 -12.79 21.07 1.93
CA GLY A 371 -12.86 21.87 0.70
C GLY A 371 -13.32 21.05 -0.50
N HIS A 372 -12.75 19.86 -0.71
CA HIS A 372 -13.18 18.95 -1.78
C HIS A 372 -14.63 18.49 -1.63
N ALA A 373 -15.08 18.18 -0.41
CA ALA A 373 -16.46 17.80 -0.14
C ALA A 373 -17.43 18.96 -0.41
N VAL A 374 -17.08 20.19 -0.04
CA VAL A 374 -17.86 21.38 -0.35
C VAL A 374 -17.97 21.58 -1.86
N GLN A 375 -16.85 21.51 -2.59
CA GLN A 375 -16.85 21.62 -4.05
C GLN A 375 -17.70 20.52 -4.71
N ALA A 376 -17.63 19.29 -4.21
CA ALA A 376 -18.43 18.18 -4.72
C ALA A 376 -19.94 18.39 -4.52
N LEU A 377 -20.36 18.93 -3.38
CA LEU A 377 -21.78 19.21 -3.10
C LEU A 377 -22.32 20.39 -3.91
N TYR A 378 -21.51 21.44 -4.10
CA TYR A 378 -21.83 22.52 -5.02
C TYR A 378 -21.97 22.02 -6.46
N GLN A 379 -21.04 21.17 -6.91
CA GLN A 379 -21.11 20.58 -8.24
C GLN A 379 -22.33 19.67 -8.38
N ARG A 380 -22.66 18.85 -7.38
CA ARG A 380 -23.82 17.95 -7.40
C ARG A 380 -25.13 18.71 -7.49
N TYR A 381 -25.35 19.70 -6.64
CA TYR A 381 -26.66 20.33 -6.52
C TYR A 381 -26.80 21.61 -7.36
N LEU A 382 -25.75 22.42 -7.48
CA LEU A 382 -25.78 23.70 -8.19
C LEU A 382 -25.10 23.65 -9.56
N HIS A 383 -24.42 22.56 -9.90
CA HIS A 383 -23.71 22.38 -11.19
C HIS A 383 -22.66 23.46 -11.47
N ARG A 384 -22.03 23.96 -10.41
CA ARG A 384 -20.93 24.93 -10.47
C ARG A 384 -19.98 24.71 -9.30
N ALA A 385 -18.79 25.30 -9.39
CA ALA A 385 -17.88 25.38 -8.26
C ALA A 385 -18.41 26.33 -7.16
N ALA A 386 -18.03 26.05 -5.92
CA ALA A 386 -18.10 27.02 -4.83
C ALA A 386 -17.06 28.13 -5.09
N ASP A 387 -17.44 29.37 -4.79
CA ASP A 387 -16.60 30.54 -4.98
C ASP A 387 -15.71 30.80 -3.76
N GLY A 388 -14.44 31.17 -3.98
CA GLY A 388 -13.54 31.74 -2.96
C GLY A 388 -13.17 30.85 -1.76
N THR A 389 -11.87 30.69 -1.51
CA THR A 389 -11.36 29.94 -0.34
C THR A 389 -11.31 30.76 0.95
N THR A 390 -11.58 32.06 0.89
CA THR A 390 -11.70 32.92 2.07
C THR A 390 -13.05 32.72 2.76
N SER A 391 -13.18 33.11 4.03
CA SER A 391 -14.44 32.98 4.78
C SER A 391 -15.63 33.78 4.20
N SER A 392 -15.37 34.66 3.24
CA SER A 392 -16.40 35.42 2.50
C SER A 392 -16.86 34.74 1.21
N GLY A 393 -16.12 33.73 0.71
CA GLY A 393 -16.54 32.88 -0.40
C GLY A 393 -17.30 31.65 0.10
N GLY A 394 -18.14 31.06 -0.75
CA GLY A 394 -18.90 29.84 -0.44
C GLY A 394 -18.03 28.69 0.06
N GLU A 395 -16.85 28.44 -0.52
CA GLU A 395 -15.99 27.35 -0.05
C GLU A 395 -15.47 27.62 1.36
N GLY A 396 -14.83 28.76 1.57
CA GLY A 396 -14.24 29.09 2.87
C GLY A 396 -15.27 29.29 3.98
N PHE A 397 -16.49 29.76 3.67
CA PHE A 397 -17.59 29.81 4.63
C PHE A 397 -17.94 28.41 5.13
N TRP A 398 -18.26 27.49 4.22
CA TRP A 398 -18.70 26.14 4.58
C TRP A 398 -17.61 25.31 5.23
N VAL A 399 -16.37 25.44 4.79
CA VAL A 399 -15.22 24.81 5.46
C VAL A 399 -15.15 25.23 6.93
N ASN A 400 -15.28 26.53 7.24
CA ASN A 400 -15.25 27.00 8.63
C ASN A 400 -16.48 26.54 9.44
N TYR A 401 -17.64 26.48 8.79
CA TYR A 401 -18.88 26.09 9.44
C TYR A 401 -18.90 24.59 9.79
N ILE A 402 -18.44 23.73 8.88
CA ILE A 402 -18.30 22.29 9.11
C ILE A 402 -17.27 22.01 10.20
N ARG A 403 -16.14 22.73 10.18
CA ARG A 403 -15.13 22.66 11.25
C ARG A 403 -15.64 23.12 12.62
N SER A 404 -16.70 23.93 12.65
CA SER A 404 -17.37 24.36 13.87
C SER A 404 -18.47 23.40 14.32
N GLY A 405 -18.66 22.26 13.63
CA GLY A 405 -19.59 21.21 13.99
C GLY A 405 -20.80 21.08 13.07
N ALA A 406 -20.92 21.88 12.01
CA ALA A 406 -21.95 21.67 11.00
C ALA A 406 -21.71 20.37 10.23
N THR A 407 -22.78 19.82 9.66
CA THR A 407 -22.72 18.55 8.89
C THR A 407 -22.80 18.80 7.38
N TYR A 408 -22.40 17.80 6.58
CA TYR A 408 -22.55 17.89 5.14
C TYR A 408 -24.02 17.89 4.70
N GLU A 409 -24.93 17.31 5.50
CA GLU A 409 -26.37 17.39 5.24
C GLU A 409 -26.88 18.82 5.41
N GLN A 410 -26.41 19.56 6.42
CA GLN A 410 -26.78 20.98 6.59
C GLN A 410 -26.28 21.84 5.43
N LEU A 411 -25.09 21.55 4.91
CA LEU A 411 -24.59 22.17 3.68
C LEU A 411 -25.49 21.82 2.49
N ALA A 412 -25.71 20.52 2.23
CA ALA A 412 -26.54 20.06 1.12
C ALA A 412 -27.95 20.67 1.18
N GLU A 413 -28.60 20.65 2.34
CA GLU A 413 -29.89 21.28 2.63
C GLU A 413 -29.88 22.76 2.24
N SER A 414 -28.87 23.52 2.68
CA SER A 414 -28.77 24.93 2.36
C SER A 414 -28.61 25.20 0.86
N LEU A 415 -27.90 24.33 0.13
CA LEU A 415 -27.76 24.47 -1.32
C LEU A 415 -29.08 24.19 -2.03
N ILE A 416 -29.72 23.05 -1.74
CA ILE A 416 -30.96 22.61 -2.42
C ILE A 416 -32.20 23.39 -1.98
N ALA A 417 -32.20 24.04 -0.81
CA ALA A 417 -33.27 24.93 -0.38
C ALA A 417 -33.16 26.36 -0.94
N SER A 418 -32.02 26.69 -1.57
CA SER A 418 -31.71 28.05 -2.04
C SER A 418 -32.58 28.48 -3.23
N ASP A 419 -32.71 29.80 -3.39
CA ASP A 419 -33.34 30.37 -4.59
C ASP A 419 -32.56 30.01 -5.86
N GLU A 420 -31.23 29.92 -5.76
CA GLU A 420 -30.41 29.51 -6.88
C GLU A 420 -30.77 28.11 -7.38
N TYR A 421 -30.87 27.14 -6.48
CA TYR A 421 -31.30 25.79 -6.85
C TYR A 421 -32.72 25.84 -7.44
N PHE A 422 -33.65 26.51 -6.75
CA PHE A 422 -35.06 26.56 -7.18
C PHE A 422 -35.23 27.15 -8.59
N PHE A 423 -34.63 28.32 -8.86
CA PHE A 423 -34.81 29.01 -10.13
C PHE A 423 -33.90 28.48 -11.24
N ASN A 424 -32.64 28.15 -10.94
CA ASN A 424 -31.64 27.82 -11.98
C ASN A 424 -31.51 26.31 -12.23
N ARG A 425 -31.89 25.47 -11.27
CA ARG A 425 -31.80 24.00 -11.38
C ARG A 425 -33.18 23.38 -11.53
N ALA A 426 -34.10 23.79 -10.67
CA ALA A 426 -35.41 23.18 -10.53
C ALA A 426 -36.50 23.80 -11.40
N GLY A 427 -36.27 24.93 -12.09
CA GLY A 427 -37.25 25.50 -13.04
C GLY A 427 -38.24 26.50 -12.46
N GLY A 428 -38.16 26.80 -11.16
CA GLY A 428 -38.88 27.91 -10.52
C GLY A 428 -40.34 27.63 -10.15
N ASP A 429 -40.78 26.36 -10.13
CA ASP A 429 -42.09 25.95 -9.61
C ASP A 429 -41.99 24.75 -8.65
N ASP A 430 -42.98 24.61 -7.76
CA ASP A 430 -42.94 23.60 -6.68
C ASP A 430 -42.96 22.17 -7.22
N THR A 431 -43.63 21.92 -8.35
CA THR A 431 -43.71 20.57 -8.92
C THR A 431 -42.37 20.16 -9.53
N THR A 432 -41.76 21.03 -10.33
CA THR A 432 -40.44 20.77 -10.92
C THR A 432 -39.34 20.77 -9.87
N TYR A 433 -39.48 21.56 -8.79
CA TYR A 433 -38.62 21.50 -7.62
C TYR A 433 -38.63 20.13 -6.97
N VAL A 434 -39.80 19.59 -6.60
CA VAL A 434 -39.89 18.27 -5.95
C VAL A 434 -39.37 17.16 -6.87
N ASN A 435 -39.67 17.21 -8.17
CA ASN A 435 -39.15 16.22 -9.12
C ASN A 435 -37.62 16.24 -9.22
N THR A 436 -37.02 17.43 -9.38
CA THR A 436 -35.56 17.59 -9.45
C THR A 436 -34.88 17.18 -8.15
N LEU A 437 -35.47 17.51 -7.00
CA LEU A 437 -34.97 17.14 -5.68
C LEU A 437 -34.91 15.61 -5.49
N TYR A 438 -35.97 14.90 -5.88
CA TYR A 438 -36.02 13.44 -5.85
C TYR A 438 -34.95 12.82 -6.77
N GLN A 439 -34.76 13.39 -7.96
CA GLN A 439 -33.75 12.90 -8.90
C GLN A 439 -32.32 13.12 -8.36
N ASP A 440 -32.02 14.29 -7.79
CA ASP A 440 -30.68 14.64 -7.32
C ASP A 440 -30.29 13.93 -6.01
N ILE A 441 -31.27 13.66 -5.12
CA ILE A 441 -31.02 12.98 -3.85
C ILE A 441 -31.18 11.46 -3.96
N LEU A 442 -32.24 10.98 -4.61
CA LEU A 442 -32.64 9.56 -4.58
C LEU A 442 -32.42 8.85 -5.92
N GLY A 443 -31.99 9.57 -6.97
CA GLY A 443 -31.73 9.00 -8.29
C GLY A 443 -32.99 8.54 -9.04
N ARG A 444 -34.19 8.92 -8.59
CA ARG A 444 -35.46 8.50 -9.18
C ARG A 444 -36.54 9.58 -9.09
N ALA A 445 -37.61 9.42 -9.86
CA ALA A 445 -38.80 10.27 -9.74
C ALA A 445 -39.61 9.97 -8.45
N PRO A 446 -40.34 10.97 -7.90
CA PRO A 446 -41.31 10.76 -6.84
C PRO A 446 -42.51 9.94 -7.36
N ASP A 447 -43.11 9.13 -6.49
CA ASP A 447 -44.40 8.54 -6.80
C ASP A 447 -45.51 9.62 -6.75
N PRO A 448 -46.69 9.39 -7.38
CA PRO A 448 -47.73 10.41 -7.46
C PRO A 448 -48.24 10.92 -6.10
N ALA A 449 -48.27 10.07 -5.07
CA ALA A 449 -48.75 10.47 -3.75
C ALA A 449 -47.68 11.28 -3.00
N GLY A 450 -46.41 10.86 -3.07
CA GLY A 450 -45.28 11.61 -2.54
C GLY A 450 -45.15 12.99 -3.18
N LEU A 451 -45.27 13.07 -4.51
CA LEU A 451 -45.24 14.34 -5.24
C LEU A 451 -46.36 15.27 -4.78
N ALA A 452 -47.61 14.79 -4.75
CA ALA A 452 -48.75 15.59 -4.31
C ALA A 452 -48.62 16.06 -2.85
N TYR A 453 -48.08 15.21 -1.97
CA TYR A 453 -47.85 15.56 -0.58
C TYR A 453 -46.84 16.71 -0.43
N TRP A 454 -45.65 16.59 -1.04
CA TRP A 454 -44.60 17.60 -0.91
C TRP A 454 -44.96 18.91 -1.58
N VAL A 455 -45.56 18.87 -2.78
CA VAL A 455 -46.06 20.08 -3.46
C VAL A 455 -47.10 20.77 -2.60
N GLY A 456 -48.06 20.01 -2.03
CA GLY A 456 -49.06 20.57 -1.13
C GLY A 456 -48.47 21.22 0.14
N GLN A 457 -47.34 20.72 0.66
CA GLN A 457 -46.65 21.38 1.78
C GLN A 457 -46.05 22.73 1.37
N LEU A 458 -45.46 22.82 0.18
CA LEU A 458 -44.87 24.07 -0.35
C LEU A 458 -45.96 25.10 -0.66
N GLU A 459 -47.04 24.69 -1.32
CA GLU A 459 -48.19 25.55 -1.64
C GLU A 459 -48.90 26.07 -0.37
N ALA A 460 -48.86 25.32 0.72
CA ALA A 460 -49.37 25.74 2.03
C ALA A 460 -48.45 26.75 2.75
N GLY A 461 -47.33 27.17 2.13
CA GLY A 461 -46.35 28.10 2.68
C GLY A 461 -45.26 27.44 3.51
N GLY A 462 -45.10 26.11 3.41
CA GLY A 462 -43.99 25.39 4.03
C GLY A 462 -42.64 25.79 3.44
N PRO A 463 -41.57 25.88 4.25
CA PRO A 463 -40.26 26.26 3.74
C PRO A 463 -39.62 25.11 2.94
N ARG A 464 -38.96 25.44 1.81
CA ARG A 464 -38.20 24.46 1.00
C ARG A 464 -37.18 23.67 1.83
N ALA A 465 -36.53 24.33 2.79
CA ALA A 465 -35.59 23.71 3.72
C ALA A 465 -36.19 22.53 4.49
N GLN A 466 -37.46 22.63 4.92
CA GLN A 466 -38.12 21.53 5.62
C GLN A 466 -38.37 20.33 4.69
N VAL A 467 -38.79 20.58 3.45
CA VAL A 467 -39.05 19.54 2.45
C VAL A 467 -37.74 18.85 2.06
N SER A 468 -36.70 19.63 1.76
CA SER A 468 -35.42 19.10 1.36
C SER A 468 -34.71 18.33 2.47
N ALA A 469 -34.71 18.84 3.70
CA ALA A 469 -34.15 18.14 4.84
C ALA A 469 -34.84 16.78 5.05
N ALA A 470 -36.17 16.73 4.98
CA ALA A 470 -36.93 15.50 5.19
C ALA A 470 -36.62 14.40 4.16
N ILE A 471 -36.34 14.77 2.91
CA ILE A 471 -35.97 13.82 1.86
C ILE A 471 -34.49 13.42 1.98
N LEU A 472 -33.61 14.39 2.23
CA LEU A 472 -32.16 14.18 2.33
C LEU A 472 -31.77 13.22 3.45
N VAL A 473 -32.31 13.42 4.66
CA VAL A 473 -31.98 12.60 5.84
C VAL A 473 -32.92 11.40 6.00
N SER A 474 -33.72 11.10 4.98
CA SER A 474 -34.56 9.91 4.97
C SER A 474 -33.71 8.63 4.94
N THR A 475 -34.32 7.50 5.32
CA THR A 475 -33.68 6.18 5.18
C THR A 475 -33.18 5.96 3.74
N GLU A 476 -33.94 6.40 2.75
CA GLU A 476 -33.58 6.25 1.34
C GLU A 476 -32.43 7.17 0.92
N GLY A 477 -32.42 8.42 1.41
CA GLY A 477 -31.30 9.36 1.19
C GLY A 477 -29.99 8.81 1.76
N TYR A 478 -30.02 8.26 2.97
CA TYR A 478 -28.85 7.58 3.54
C TYR A 478 -28.48 6.29 2.81
N GLN A 479 -29.44 5.57 2.23
CA GLN A 479 -29.13 4.43 1.35
C GLN A 479 -28.42 4.87 0.06
N ASP A 480 -28.80 6.00 -0.55
CA ASP A 480 -28.07 6.57 -1.70
C ASP A 480 -26.63 6.91 -1.32
N LEU A 481 -26.43 7.59 -0.17
CA LEU A 481 -25.10 7.92 0.34
C LEU A 481 -24.25 6.65 0.54
N VAL A 482 -24.80 5.61 1.18
CA VAL A 482 -24.08 4.35 1.40
C VAL A 482 -23.70 3.70 0.07
N ASN A 483 -24.62 3.64 -0.90
CA ASN A 483 -24.32 3.12 -2.23
C ASN A 483 -23.21 3.93 -2.93
N SER A 484 -23.26 5.26 -2.84
CA SER A 484 -22.27 6.14 -3.45
C SER A 484 -20.86 5.92 -2.86
N VAL A 485 -20.76 5.84 -1.54
CA VAL A 485 -19.47 5.62 -0.83
C VAL A 485 -18.90 4.23 -1.15
N PHE A 486 -19.72 3.19 -1.14
CA PHE A 486 -19.29 1.83 -1.54
C PHE A 486 -18.86 1.79 -3.01
N GLY A 487 -19.63 2.40 -3.91
CA GLY A 487 -19.28 2.46 -5.33
C GLY A 487 -17.96 3.21 -5.57
N LYS A 488 -17.76 4.33 -4.87
CA LYS A 488 -16.55 5.16 -5.01
C LYS A 488 -15.30 4.47 -4.47
N PHE A 489 -15.34 3.99 -3.22
CA PHE A 489 -14.12 3.53 -2.53
C PHE A 489 -13.93 2.01 -2.58
N LEU A 490 -15.00 1.22 -2.71
CA LEU A 490 -14.93 -0.25 -2.74
C LEU A 490 -15.28 -0.84 -4.12
N ARG A 491 -15.67 -0.01 -5.09
CA ARG A 491 -15.95 -0.42 -6.49
C ARG A 491 -17.03 -1.49 -6.63
N ARG A 492 -17.97 -1.52 -5.68
CA ARG A 492 -19.13 -2.42 -5.70
C ARG A 492 -20.31 -1.79 -4.97
N SER A 493 -21.48 -2.39 -5.10
CA SER A 493 -22.62 -2.09 -4.23
C SER A 493 -22.46 -2.77 -2.85
N PRO A 494 -23.01 -2.18 -1.78
CA PRO A 494 -23.14 -2.86 -0.50
C PRO A 494 -24.05 -4.08 -0.65
N ASP A 495 -23.78 -5.14 0.12
CA ASP A 495 -24.77 -6.20 0.29
C ASP A 495 -25.91 -5.72 1.21
N ALA A 496 -26.98 -6.52 1.33
CA ALA A 496 -28.16 -6.14 2.09
C ALA A 496 -27.86 -5.88 3.59
N ALA A 497 -26.91 -6.60 4.18
CA ALA A 497 -26.53 -6.43 5.59
C ALA A 497 -25.69 -5.16 5.78
N GLY A 498 -24.72 -4.93 4.90
CA GLY A 498 -23.89 -3.73 4.88
C GLY A 498 -24.71 -2.46 4.66
N LEU A 499 -25.66 -2.49 3.72
CA LEU A 499 -26.58 -1.37 3.47
C LEU A 499 -27.40 -1.06 4.72
N ALA A 500 -28.06 -2.07 5.29
CA ALA A 500 -28.88 -1.89 6.49
C ALA A 500 -28.07 -1.38 7.69
N PHE A 501 -26.87 -1.92 7.91
CA PHE A 501 -26.00 -1.54 9.01
C PHE A 501 -25.60 -0.07 8.95
N TRP A 502 -25.08 0.39 7.80
CA TRP A 502 -24.61 1.77 7.67
C TRP A 502 -25.76 2.77 7.66
N THR A 503 -26.89 2.44 7.03
CA THR A 503 -28.07 3.31 7.06
C THR A 503 -28.58 3.53 8.49
N VAL A 504 -28.61 2.50 9.33
CA VAL A 504 -29.04 2.65 10.75
C VAL A 504 -28.09 3.57 11.53
N LEU A 505 -26.78 3.45 11.30
CA LEU A 505 -25.79 4.30 11.96
C LEU A 505 -25.90 5.77 11.55
N LEU A 506 -26.06 6.04 10.25
CA LEU A 506 -26.23 7.39 9.73
C LEU A 506 -27.53 8.03 10.26
N VAL A 507 -28.65 7.30 10.24
CA VAL A 507 -29.92 7.75 10.84
C VAL A 507 -29.78 8.03 12.34
N SER A 508 -28.88 7.32 13.03
CA SER A 508 -28.61 7.52 14.46
C SER A 508 -27.63 8.67 14.75
N GLY A 509 -27.15 9.38 13.73
CA GLY A 509 -26.29 10.56 13.85
C GLY A 509 -24.79 10.29 13.77
N VAL A 510 -24.36 9.13 13.26
CA VAL A 510 -22.95 8.95 12.85
C VAL A 510 -22.67 9.92 11.71
N ARG A 511 -21.54 10.65 11.79
CA ARG A 511 -21.19 11.60 10.74
C ARG A 511 -20.64 10.90 9.49
N ASP A 512 -20.88 11.49 8.33
CA ASP A 512 -20.33 11.07 7.04
C ASP A 512 -18.81 10.86 7.09
N GLU A 513 -18.06 11.75 7.75
CA GLU A 513 -16.59 11.60 7.86
C GLU A 513 -16.22 10.30 8.56
N GLN A 514 -16.97 9.92 9.61
CA GLN A 514 -16.74 8.70 10.37
C GLN A 514 -17.12 7.46 9.55
N PHE A 515 -18.21 7.54 8.80
CA PHE A 515 -18.63 6.49 7.88
C PHE A 515 -17.58 6.26 6.78
N ILE A 516 -17.20 7.32 6.06
CA ILE A 516 -16.21 7.27 4.97
C ILE A 516 -14.86 6.77 5.50
N ALA A 517 -14.41 7.27 6.66
CA ALA A 517 -13.17 6.80 7.30
C ALA A 517 -13.23 5.31 7.66
N SER A 518 -14.39 4.80 8.05
CA SER A 518 -14.58 3.37 8.35
C SER A 518 -14.50 2.51 7.08
N ILE A 519 -15.06 2.97 5.97
CA ILE A 519 -14.99 2.29 4.68
C ILE A 519 -13.55 2.23 4.17
N ILE A 520 -12.85 3.37 4.18
CA ILE A 520 -11.45 3.46 3.73
C ILE A 520 -10.51 2.69 4.67
N GLY A 521 -10.73 2.76 5.98
CA GLY A 521 -9.92 2.04 6.96
C GLY A 521 -10.07 0.51 6.93
N SER A 522 -10.99 -0.02 6.12
CA SER A 522 -11.28 -1.45 6.05
C SER A 522 -10.20 -2.27 5.32
N ALA A 523 -10.12 -3.57 5.61
CA ALA A 523 -9.27 -4.50 4.85
C ALA A 523 -9.64 -4.55 3.36
N GLU A 524 -10.93 -4.42 3.08
CA GLU A 524 -11.49 -4.47 1.73
C GLU A 524 -10.99 -3.34 0.82
N TYR A 525 -10.83 -2.14 1.37
CA TYR A 525 -10.29 -1.00 0.63
C TYR A 525 -8.89 -1.26 0.07
N LEU A 526 -8.07 -2.15 0.66
CA LEU A 526 -6.77 -2.52 0.09
C LEU A 526 -6.86 -3.55 -1.05
N GLN A 527 -7.91 -4.37 -1.10
CA GLN A 527 -8.02 -5.46 -2.09
C GLN A 527 -8.41 -4.95 -3.49
N TYR A 528 -9.26 -3.93 -3.58
CA TYR A 528 -9.73 -3.39 -4.87
C TYR A 528 -8.75 -2.38 -5.51
N GLY A 529 -7.46 -2.42 -5.15
CA GLY A 529 -6.46 -1.40 -5.49
C GLY A 529 -5.58 -1.68 -6.69
N VAL A 530 -5.65 -2.87 -7.28
CA VAL A 530 -4.67 -3.31 -8.30
C VAL A 530 -5.05 -2.91 -9.74
N GLY A 531 -5.96 -1.96 -9.91
CA GLY A 531 -6.34 -1.45 -11.23
C GLY A 531 -6.19 0.06 -11.30
N HIS A 532 -5.02 0.53 -11.72
CA HIS A 532 -4.97 1.79 -12.46
C HIS A 532 -5.76 1.60 -13.76
N PHE A 533 -6.69 2.49 -14.04
CA PHE A 533 -7.15 2.72 -15.40
C PHE A 533 -6.83 4.17 -15.74
N ASP A 534 -6.19 4.30 -16.90
CA ASP A 534 -5.97 5.52 -17.66
C ASP A 534 -7.22 6.41 -17.78
#